data_AF-A0AA96W0X6-F1
#
_entry.id   AF-A0AA96W0X6-F1
#
_cell.length_a   1.000
_cell.length_b   1.000
_cell.length_c   1.000
_cell.angle_alpha   90.00
_cell.angle_beta   90.00
_cell.angle_gamma   90.00
#
_symmetry.space_group_name_H-M   'P 1'
#
loop_
_entity.id
_entity.type
_entity.pdbx_description
1 polymer ?
#
loop_
_entity_poly.entity_id
_entity_poly.type
_entity_poly.pdbx_seq_one_letter_code
_entity_poly.pdbx_strand_id
1 'polypeptide(L)'
;MTSSWPPASRRGEELTGLGERAWREVRGRRIGLIPQDPGVSLDPVEQIGAQVAEVLRVHRLASDGDAPARAVALLGRGTAAEQV
;
A
#
# COMPACT_ATOMS: atom_id res chain seq x y z
N MET A 1 21.52 28.91 4.49
CA MET A 1 20.25 28.56 3.81
C MET A 1 19.47 27.61 4.70
N THR A 2 18.60 28.14 5.56
CA THR A 2 17.76 27.35 6.47
C THR A 2 16.40 27.13 5.78
N SER A 3 16.28 26.04 5.03
CA SER A 3 14.97 25.60 4.55
C SER A 3 14.25 24.92 5.72
N SER A 4 13.51 25.67 6.52
CA SER A 4 12.56 25.09 7.47
C SER A 4 11.33 24.63 6.68
N TRP A 5 11.22 23.32 6.43
CA TRP A 5 9.98 22.72 5.98
C TRP A 5 8.87 23.04 6.99
N PRO A 6 7.67 23.46 6.57
CA PRO A 6 6.56 23.67 7.50
C PRO A 6 6.24 22.35 8.20
N PRO A 7 5.86 22.34 9.50
CA PRO A 7 5.41 21.11 10.14
C PRO A 7 4.29 20.50 9.31
N ALA A 8 4.35 19.18 9.12
CA ALA A 8 3.57 18.43 8.13
C ALA A 8 2.07 18.30 8.48
N SER A 9 1.48 19.28 9.16
CA SER A 9 0.08 19.25 9.57
C SER A 9 -0.61 20.58 9.28
N ARG A 10 -1.32 20.60 8.15
CA ARG A 10 -2.44 21.53 7.98
C ARG A 10 -3.79 20.84 7.78
N ARG A 11 -3.82 19.50 7.64
CA ARG A 11 -5.04 18.65 7.66
C ARG A 11 -4.78 17.19 8.10
N GLY A 12 -3.63 16.87 8.68
CA GLY A 12 -3.16 15.50 8.89
C GLY A 12 -2.81 15.23 10.34
N GLU A 13 -3.23 14.06 10.84
CA GLU A 13 -2.81 13.48 12.11
C GLU A 13 -1.28 13.50 12.24
N GLU A 14 -0.77 13.97 13.38
CA GLU A 14 0.66 13.97 13.65
C GLU A 14 1.15 12.53 13.77
N LEU A 15 2.07 12.15 12.89
CA LEU A 15 2.62 10.79 12.87
C LEU A 15 3.90 10.69 13.71
N THR A 16 4.60 11.80 13.93
CA THR A 16 5.80 11.82 14.78
C THR A 16 5.39 11.65 16.24
N GLY A 17 5.73 10.51 16.83
CA GLY A 17 5.33 10.15 18.20
C GLY A 17 4.30 9.03 18.30
N LEU A 18 3.78 8.51 17.18
CA LEU A 18 2.97 7.29 17.22
C LEU A 18 3.78 6.11 17.75
N GLY A 19 3.17 5.33 18.64
CA GLY A 19 3.69 4.04 19.06
C GLY A 19 3.58 2.99 17.95
N GLU A 20 4.36 1.92 18.06
CA GLU A 20 4.47 0.87 17.03
C GLU A 20 3.11 0.25 16.64
N ARG A 21 2.19 0.06 17.60
CA ARG A 21 0.84 -0.43 17.32
C ARG A 21 0.06 0.51 16.40
N ALA A 22 0.12 1.81 16.66
CA ALA A 22 -0.55 2.81 15.83
C ALA A 22 0.10 2.92 14.45
N TRP A 23 1.43 2.82 14.37
CA TRP A 23 2.13 2.76 13.09
C TRP A 23 1.69 1.59 12.20
N ARG A 24 1.40 0.42 12.77
CA ARG A 24 0.87 -0.74 12.02
C ARG A 24 -0.52 -0.52 11.46
N GLU A 25 -1.35 0.29 12.10
CA GLU A 25 -2.69 0.63 11.60
C GLU A 25 -2.62 1.65 10.45
N VAL A 26 -1.58 2.47 10.41
CA VAL A 26 -1.34 3.46 9.34
C VAL A 26 -0.68 2.80 8.13
N ARG A 27 0.38 2.01 8.34
CA ARG A 27 1.13 1.34 7.27
C ARG A 27 0.30 0.19 6.68
N GLY A 28 0.30 0.06 5.36
CA GLY A 28 -0.44 -0.95 4.61
C GLY A 28 -1.95 -0.68 4.45
N ARG A 29 -2.58 0.09 5.35
CA ARG A 29 -3.99 0.53 5.19
C ARG A 29 -4.14 1.93 4.61
N ARG A 30 -3.29 2.86 5.04
CA ARG A 30 -3.33 4.28 4.61
C ARG A 30 -2.11 4.67 3.79
N ILE A 31 -0.95 4.07 4.08
CA ILE A 31 0.32 4.35 3.41
C ILE A 31 0.88 3.03 2.86
N GLY A 32 1.05 2.93 1.55
CA GLY A 32 1.78 1.85 0.89
C GLY A 32 3.22 2.26 0.56
N LEU A 33 4.12 1.29 0.50
CA LEU A 33 5.50 1.45 0.04
C LEU A 33 5.63 0.79 -1.33
N ILE A 34 6.23 1.49 -2.29
CA ILE A 34 6.62 0.92 -3.58
C ILE A 34 8.15 0.96 -3.63
N PRO A 35 8.85 -0.18 -3.51
CA PRO A 35 10.30 -0.20 -3.64
C PRO A 35 10.71 0.11 -5.08
N GLN A 36 11.92 0.65 -5.25
CA GLN A 36 12.50 0.91 -6.57
C GLN A 36 12.90 -0.39 -7.28
N ASP A 37 13.20 -1.44 -6.52
CA ASP A 37 13.44 -2.79 -7.01
C ASP A 37 12.20 -3.66 -6.76
N PRO A 38 11.48 -4.10 -7.80
CA PRO A 38 10.28 -4.90 -7.64
C PRO A 38 10.53 -6.27 -7.01
N GLY A 39 11.73 -6.84 -7.15
CA GLY A 39 12.09 -8.14 -6.59
C GLY A 39 12.15 -8.16 -5.06
N VAL A 40 12.18 -6.98 -4.43
CA VAL A 40 12.14 -6.84 -2.96
C VAL A 40 10.71 -6.98 -2.41
N SER A 41 9.69 -6.71 -3.23
CA SER A 41 8.28 -6.78 -2.81
C SER A 41 7.49 -7.92 -3.45
N LEU A 42 7.92 -8.44 -4.58
CA LEU A 42 7.20 -9.46 -5.34
C LEU A 42 8.04 -10.73 -5.43
N ASP A 43 7.37 -11.87 -5.22
CA ASP A 43 7.93 -13.18 -5.54
C ASP A 43 7.63 -13.51 -7.02
N PRO A 44 8.64 -13.65 -7.90
CA PRO A 44 8.41 -13.95 -9.32
C PRO A 44 7.87 -15.36 -9.57
N VAL A 45 7.89 -16.26 -8.57
CA VAL A 45 7.37 -17.62 -8.68
C VAL A 45 5.85 -17.66 -8.40
N GLU A 46 5.32 -16.67 -7.69
CA GLU A 46 3.91 -16.57 -7.37
C GLU A 46 3.14 -15.67 -8.34
N GLN A 47 1.86 -15.98 -8.57
CA GLN A 47 1.00 -15.10 -9.37
C GLN A 47 0.78 -13.75 -8.68
N ILE A 48 0.91 -12.66 -9.44
CA ILE A 48 0.71 -11.29 -8.92
C ILE A 48 -0.68 -11.09 -8.28
N GLY A 49 -1.72 -11.73 -8.81
CA GLY A 49 -3.07 -11.66 -8.25
C GLY A 49 -3.16 -12.30 -6.86
N ALA A 50 -2.44 -13.40 -6.62
CA ALA A 50 -2.41 -14.07 -5.32
C ALA A 50 -1.67 -13.22 -4.28
N GLN A 51 -0.54 -12.62 -4.67
CA GLN A 51 0.24 -11.72 -3.81
C GLN A 51 -0.55 -10.45 -3.45
N VAL A 52 -1.25 -9.84 -4.41
CA VAL A 52 -2.14 -8.69 -4.13
C VAL A 52 -3.30 -9.10 -3.22
N ALA A 53 -3.90 -10.29 -3.42
CA ALA A 53 -4.96 -10.78 -2.56
C ALA A 53 -4.49 -11.04 -1.11
N GLU A 54 -3.26 -11.52 -0.91
CA GLU A 54 -2.65 -11.69 0.41
C GLU A 54 -2.54 -10.35 1.14
N VAL A 55 -2.03 -9.31 0.48
CA VAL A 55 -1.92 -7.96 1.05
C VAL A 55 -3.29 -7.43 1.47
N LEU A 56 -4.33 -7.63 0.64
CA LEU A 56 -5.70 -7.23 0.99
C LEU A 56 -6.23 -7.96 2.23
N ARG A 57 -5.90 -9.25 2.41
CA ARG A 57 -6.30 -10.04 3.58
C ARG A 57 -5.54 -9.63 4.84
N VAL A 58 -4.21 -9.56 4.77
CA VAL A 58 -3.34 -9.16 5.89
C VAL A 58 -3.76 -7.81 6.46
N HIS A 59 -4.07 -6.85 5.59
CA HIS A 59 -4.50 -5.53 6.01
C HIS A 59 -6.01 -5.37 6.21
N ARG A 60 -6.80 -6.46 6.16
CA ARG A 60 -8.26 -6.47 6.37
C ARG A 60 -8.99 -5.45 5.47
N LEU A 61 -8.63 -5.46 4.20
CA LEU A 61 -9.24 -4.66 3.13
C LEU A 61 -10.19 -5.49 2.25
N ALA A 62 -10.12 -6.81 2.39
CA ALA A 62 -11.01 -7.80 1.80
C ALA A 62 -11.13 -8.99 2.75
N SER A 63 -12.25 -9.72 2.65
CA SER A 63 -12.44 -11.05 3.21
C SER A 63 -11.75 -12.12 2.36
N ASP A 64 -11.70 -13.36 2.86
CA ASP A 64 -11.08 -14.46 2.12
C ASP A 64 -11.80 -14.78 0.81
N GLY A 65 -13.12 -14.63 0.77
CA GLY A 65 -13.93 -14.93 -0.42
C GLY A 65 -13.88 -13.87 -1.52
N ASP A 66 -13.68 -12.60 -1.18
CA ASP A 66 -13.70 -11.48 -2.15
C ASP A 66 -12.31 -10.95 -2.50
N ALA A 67 -11.25 -11.29 -1.74
CA ALA A 67 -9.88 -10.85 -2.01
C ALA A 67 -9.39 -11.18 -3.43
N PRO A 68 -9.60 -12.39 -3.99
CA PRO A 68 -9.14 -12.69 -5.35
C PRO A 68 -9.81 -11.81 -6.42
N ALA A 69 -11.13 -11.65 -6.35
CA ALA A 69 -11.88 -10.83 -7.29
C ALA A 69 -11.46 -9.35 -7.20
N ARG A 70 -11.23 -8.86 -5.98
CA ARG A 70 -10.79 -7.49 -5.73
C ARG A 70 -9.36 -7.24 -6.22
N ALA A 71 -8.47 -8.21 -6.07
CA ALA A 71 -7.11 -8.14 -6.61
C ALA A 71 -7.11 -8.01 -8.14
N VAL A 72 -7.89 -8.85 -8.84
CA VAL A 72 -8.06 -8.75 -10.30
C VAL A 72 -8.65 -7.39 -10.70
N ALA A 73 -9.67 -6.92 -9.99
CA ALA A 73 -10.27 -5.62 -10.26
C ALA A 73 -9.31 -4.43 -10.05
N LEU A 74 -8.35 -4.55 -9.12
CA LEU A 74 -7.32 -3.53 -8.91
C LEU A 74 -6.26 -3.56 -10.01
N LEU A 75 -5.77 -4.75 -10.37
CA LEU A 75 -4.79 -4.91 -11.45
C LEU A 75 -5.35 -4.44 -12.80
N GLY A 76 -6.62 -4.74 -13.08
CA GLY A 76 -7.29 -4.28 -14.31
C GLY A 76 -7.53 -2.76 -14.39
N ARG A 77 -7.42 -2.02 -13.28
CA ARG A 77 -7.43 -0.54 -13.31
C ARG A 77 -6.09 0.04 -13.73
N GLY A 78 -4.98 -0.65 -13.41
CA GLY A 78 -3.62 -0.20 -13.70
C GLY A 78 -3.25 -0.30 -15.19
N THR A 79 -3.89 -1.20 -15.94
CA THR A 79 -3.66 -1.38 -17.38
C THR A 79 -4.37 -0.34 -18.26
N ALA A 80 -5.16 0.56 -17.68
CA ALA A 80 -5.81 1.66 -18.42
C ALA A 80 -4.90 2.90 -18.60
N ALA A 81 -3.65 2.85 -18.15
CA ALA A 81 -2.70 3.98 -18.17
C ALA A 81 -1.53 3.83 -19.15
N GLU A 82 -1.57 2.86 -20.08
CA GLU A 82 -0.62 2.80 -21.22
C GLU A 82 -1.14 3.63 -22.40
N GLN A 83 -1.08 4.96 -22.27
CA GLN A 83 -0.99 5.91 -23.39
C GLN A 83 -0.15 7.12 -22.96
N VAL A 84 1.17 6.96 -22.87
CA VAL A 84 2.17 8.02 -23.02
C VAL A 84 3.39 7.44 -23.71
#